data_AF-A0A553ASJ8-F1
#
_entry.id   AF-A0A553ASJ8-F1
#
_cell.length_a   1.000
_cell.length_b   1.000
_cell.length_c   1.000
_cell.angle_alpha   90.00
_cell.angle_beta   90.00
_cell.angle_gamma   90.00
#
_symmetry.space_group_name_H-M   'P 1'
#
loop_
_entity.id
_entity.type
_entity.pdbx_description
1 polymer ?
#
loop_
_entity_poly.entity_id
_entity_poly.type
_entity_poly.pdbx_seq_one_letter_code
_entity_poly.pdbx_strand_id
1 'polypeptide(L)'
;MDRADRIGKWVSGVGHVGLLGWAAFGGALFGPQPTPPLQMTQVATMSEAQFQAFAAASRGAGPVQGQAQEVAALPQPAAEDVQSGALEPSQSPEPESEAQPLPTPEVQEPAPDLTDLTPAPEAPAGVVAVLPQQPRQPSTAEPQSEPPQPAVSPQAETAPTRPEAPQTPATPDNVAQPPAQPAPPPRSELALDNSPRPRGRPDGLVENRERRLTEAAEQARRQAEAAEIARQEAAQAEREAEAAQAAARARAEAEATRAAEEAAERAAEEARRAEADRLAEEQATREAAAAEAERREEQQQEEQRREAERLAEEERQQQERDRVAAEQAAQAERDRIAADEAERQREEEAEREAERIAAEEAERQRAEQAAPSQDALTAALAEALGEAPPPGGDTPAGGGATDGPPLSLSEREGFRVAIEECWRLGTQSREAQATTVTVAFSMSPDGLPEPGTMRLMGHSGGSPAAAQQAYDFARRAIINCAGTGYDLPPEKYNRWKEVIIDFRPDGVGMQ
;
A
#
# COMPACT_ATOMS: atom_id res chain seq x y z
N MET A 1 -55.41 1.95 3.80
CA MET A 1 -54.39 1.37 2.89
C MET A 1 -53.31 2.41 2.71
N ASP A 2 -52.36 2.36 3.63
CA ASP A 2 -51.36 3.39 3.81
C ASP A 2 -50.25 3.32 2.77
N ARG A 3 -49.42 4.37 2.70
CA ARG A 3 -48.28 4.38 1.76
C ARG A 3 -47.30 3.24 2.06
N ALA A 4 -47.05 2.94 3.34
CA ALA A 4 -46.21 1.81 3.77
C ALA A 4 -46.73 0.47 3.22
N ASP A 5 -48.03 0.22 3.37
CA ASP A 5 -48.73 -0.99 2.92
C ASP A 5 -48.63 -1.18 1.39
N ARG A 6 -48.61 -0.09 0.63
CA ARG A 6 -48.42 -0.09 -0.83
C ARG A 6 -46.96 -0.33 -1.23
N ILE A 7 -46.00 0.27 -0.52
CA ILE A 7 -44.56 0.11 -0.78
C ILE A 7 -44.12 -1.33 -0.48
N GLY A 8 -44.51 -1.90 0.67
CA GLY A 8 -44.15 -3.27 1.05
C GLY A 8 -44.65 -4.32 0.03
N LYS A 9 -45.88 -4.15 -0.48
CA LYS A 9 -46.43 -5.01 -1.55
C LYS A 9 -45.68 -4.87 -2.87
N TRP A 10 -45.18 -3.67 -3.20
CA TRP A 10 -44.42 -3.44 -4.42
C TRP A 10 -43.01 -4.04 -4.35
N VAL A 11 -42.28 -3.81 -3.27
CA VAL A 11 -40.94 -4.39 -3.03
C VAL A 11 -41.00 -5.92 -3.02
N SER A 12 -41.97 -6.49 -2.31
CA SER A 12 -42.18 -7.95 -2.29
C SER A 12 -42.49 -8.51 -3.68
N GLY A 13 -43.36 -7.84 -4.45
CA GLY A 13 -43.68 -8.25 -5.82
C GLY A 13 -42.48 -8.27 -6.76
N VAL A 14 -41.65 -7.21 -6.74
CA VAL A 14 -40.43 -7.13 -7.56
C VAL A 14 -39.44 -8.23 -7.19
N GLY A 15 -39.23 -8.50 -5.90
CA GLY A 15 -38.33 -9.56 -5.43
C GLY A 15 -38.72 -10.96 -5.93
N HIS A 16 -40.01 -11.30 -5.86
CA HIS A 16 -40.49 -12.61 -6.34
C HIS A 16 -40.39 -12.75 -7.87
N VAL A 17 -40.68 -11.69 -8.63
CA VAL A 17 -40.52 -11.71 -10.10
C VAL A 17 -39.06 -11.88 -10.51
N GLY A 18 -38.13 -11.20 -9.82
CA GLY A 18 -36.69 -11.36 -10.05
C GLY A 18 -36.19 -12.78 -9.78
N LEU A 19 -36.61 -13.37 -8.66
CA LEU A 19 -36.20 -14.73 -8.26
C LEU A 19 -36.75 -15.80 -9.23
N LEU A 20 -38.02 -15.67 -9.66
CA LEU A 20 -38.60 -16.56 -10.67
C LEU A 20 -37.92 -16.41 -12.05
N GLY A 21 -37.58 -15.19 -12.45
CA GLY A 21 -36.83 -14.93 -13.68
C GLY A 21 -35.42 -15.56 -13.64
N TRP A 22 -34.72 -15.41 -12.52
CA TRP A 22 -33.40 -16.03 -12.32
C TRP A 22 -33.45 -17.56 -12.36
N ALA A 23 -34.44 -18.17 -11.71
CA ALA A 23 -34.62 -19.63 -11.76
C ALA A 23 -34.92 -20.14 -13.18
N ALA A 24 -35.79 -19.44 -13.92
CA ALA A 24 -36.16 -19.82 -15.29
C ALA A 24 -35.02 -19.69 -16.29
N PHE A 25 -34.18 -18.65 -16.18
CA PHE A 25 -33.08 -18.40 -17.12
C PHE A 25 -31.78 -19.12 -16.72
N GLY A 26 -31.50 -19.23 -15.42
CA GLY A 26 -30.32 -19.94 -14.89
C GLY A 26 -30.36 -21.44 -15.22
N GLY A 27 -31.52 -22.09 -15.12
CA GLY A 27 -31.68 -23.50 -15.48
C GLY A 27 -31.37 -23.82 -16.94
N ALA A 28 -31.49 -22.83 -17.84
CA ALA A 28 -31.16 -22.98 -19.27
C ALA A 28 -29.68 -22.69 -19.58
N LEU A 29 -29.04 -21.77 -18.84
CA LEU A 29 -27.62 -21.43 -19.04
C LEU A 29 -26.66 -22.42 -18.35
N PHE A 30 -27.06 -23.02 -17.23
CA PHE A 30 -26.24 -23.91 -16.40
C PHE A 30 -26.68 -25.38 -16.46
N GLY A 31 -27.30 -25.80 -17.58
CA GLY A 31 -27.66 -27.20 -17.80
C GLY A 31 -26.43 -28.11 -17.85
N PRO A 32 -26.50 -29.34 -17.28
CA PRO A 32 -25.36 -30.24 -17.20
C PRO A 32 -24.88 -30.68 -18.59
N GLN A 33 -23.61 -30.42 -18.89
CA GLN A 33 -22.99 -30.84 -20.15
C GLN A 33 -22.75 -32.36 -20.14
N PRO A 34 -22.96 -33.07 -21.27
CA PRO A 34 -22.70 -34.49 -21.36
C PRO A 34 -21.19 -34.78 -21.24
N THR A 35 -20.80 -35.57 -20.25
CA THR A 35 -19.40 -35.94 -20.02
C THR A 35 -18.87 -36.85 -21.13
N PRO A 36 -17.69 -36.56 -21.73
CA PRO A 36 -17.08 -37.44 -22.71
C PRO A 36 -16.61 -38.76 -22.06
N PRO A 37 -16.54 -39.87 -22.83
CA PRO A 37 -16.12 -41.16 -22.30
C PRO A 37 -14.64 -41.13 -21.87
N LEU A 38 -14.37 -41.61 -20.65
CA LEU A 38 -13.02 -41.70 -20.08
C LEU A 38 -12.14 -42.62 -20.94
N GLN A 39 -10.97 -42.12 -21.36
CA GLN A 39 -9.91 -42.94 -21.94
C GLN A 39 -8.79 -43.13 -20.92
N MET A 40 -8.53 -44.38 -20.55
CA MET A 40 -7.44 -44.76 -19.65
C MET A 40 -6.11 -44.82 -20.43
N THR A 41 -5.16 -43.95 -20.09
CA THR A 41 -3.78 -44.03 -20.60
C THR A 41 -2.99 -45.08 -19.82
N GLN A 42 -2.40 -46.04 -20.52
CA GLN A 42 -1.55 -47.06 -19.90
C GLN A 42 -0.17 -46.47 -19.56
N VAL A 43 0.07 -46.22 -18.28
CA VAL A 43 1.41 -45.87 -17.78
C VAL A 43 2.25 -47.14 -17.71
N ALA A 44 3.18 -47.31 -18.65
CA ALA A 44 4.15 -48.40 -18.60
C ALA A 44 5.21 -48.12 -17.53
N THR A 45 5.47 -49.09 -16.67
CA THR A 45 6.56 -49.02 -15.68
C THR A 45 7.91 -49.12 -16.39
N MET A 46 8.73 -48.08 -16.28
CA MET A 46 10.09 -48.10 -16.84
C MET A 46 10.95 -49.09 -16.04
N SER A 47 11.63 -50.01 -16.72
CA SER A 47 12.40 -51.06 -16.03
C SER A 47 13.62 -50.49 -15.31
N GLU A 48 14.00 -51.08 -14.17
CA GLU A 48 15.10 -50.54 -13.35
C GLU A 48 16.44 -50.52 -14.11
N ALA A 49 16.69 -51.49 -14.98
CA ALA A 49 17.87 -51.50 -15.86
C ALA A 49 17.92 -50.27 -16.79
N GLN A 50 16.77 -49.79 -17.26
CA GLN A 50 16.65 -48.59 -18.10
C GLN A 50 16.83 -47.31 -17.27
N PHE A 51 16.38 -47.31 -16.00
CA PHE A 51 16.66 -46.23 -15.06
C PHE A 51 18.15 -46.14 -14.71
N GLN A 52 18.80 -47.28 -14.40
CA GLN A 52 20.23 -47.33 -14.12
C GLN A 52 21.08 -46.90 -15.33
N ALA A 53 20.67 -47.22 -16.57
CA ALA A 53 21.34 -46.72 -17.77
C ALA A 53 21.31 -45.18 -17.87
N PHE A 54 20.16 -44.54 -17.59
CA PHE A 54 20.06 -43.08 -17.52
C PHE A 54 20.87 -42.49 -16.36
N ALA A 55 20.86 -43.15 -15.19
CA ALA A 55 21.61 -42.75 -14.01
C ALA A 55 23.12 -43.02 -14.10
N ALA A 56 23.60 -43.78 -15.09
CA ALA A 56 25.01 -43.90 -15.45
C ALA A 56 25.42 -42.75 -16.38
N ALA A 57 24.62 -42.50 -17.43
CA ALA A 57 24.85 -41.42 -18.38
C ALA A 57 24.90 -40.04 -17.71
N SER A 58 24.01 -39.76 -16.75
CA SER A 58 23.99 -38.48 -15.99
C SER A 58 25.21 -38.28 -15.08
N ARG A 59 25.94 -39.35 -14.75
CA ARG A 59 27.23 -39.30 -14.01
C ARG A 59 28.45 -39.31 -14.95
N GLY A 60 28.26 -39.05 -16.25
CA GLY A 60 29.32 -39.05 -17.26
C GLY A 60 29.84 -40.45 -17.64
N ALA A 61 29.33 -41.51 -17.02
CA ALA A 61 29.74 -42.89 -17.25
C ALA A 61 28.96 -43.49 -18.44
N GLY A 62 29.43 -43.20 -19.66
CA GLY A 62 28.99 -43.92 -20.86
C GLY A 62 29.36 -45.42 -20.79
N PRO A 63 28.67 -46.29 -21.55
CA PRO A 63 28.81 -47.75 -21.43
C PRO A 63 30.15 -48.25 -21.98
N VAL A 64 31.17 -48.30 -21.12
CA VAL A 64 32.44 -48.96 -21.41
C VAL A 64 32.30 -50.48 -21.35
N GLN A 65 32.47 -51.13 -22.51
CA GLN A 65 32.63 -52.59 -22.59
C GLN A 65 33.85 -53.01 -21.77
N GLY A 66 33.69 -54.01 -20.91
CA GLY A 66 34.58 -54.20 -19.76
C GLY A 66 36.01 -54.59 -20.11
N GLN A 67 36.97 -53.83 -19.57
CA GLN A 67 38.27 -54.32 -19.10
C GLN A 67 38.47 -53.79 -17.68
N ALA A 68 39.15 -54.55 -16.82
CA ALA A 68 39.40 -54.14 -15.45
C ALA A 68 40.40 -52.97 -15.39
N GLN A 69 40.16 -52.00 -14.52
CA GLN A 69 41.20 -51.06 -14.09
C GLN A 69 41.47 -51.19 -12.60
N GLU A 70 42.76 -51.28 -12.32
CA GLU A 70 43.40 -51.47 -11.02
C GLU A 70 43.12 -50.27 -10.10
N VAL A 71 42.66 -50.53 -8.87
CA VAL A 71 42.45 -49.45 -7.89
C VAL A 71 43.81 -49.09 -7.28
N ALA A 72 44.35 -47.94 -7.68
CA ALA A 72 45.56 -47.38 -7.07
C ALA A 72 45.29 -47.06 -5.59
N ALA A 73 45.98 -47.75 -4.68
CA ALA A 73 45.85 -47.53 -3.25
C ALA A 73 46.51 -46.20 -2.83
N LEU A 74 45.76 -45.32 -2.17
CA LEU A 74 46.35 -44.19 -1.45
C LEU A 74 46.97 -44.70 -0.13
N PRO A 75 48.15 -44.19 0.28
CA PRO A 75 48.76 -44.55 1.55
C PRO A 75 47.95 -43.98 2.72
N GLN A 76 47.61 -44.84 3.69
CA GLN A 76 47.07 -44.40 4.98
C GLN A 76 48.22 -43.82 5.82
N PRO A 77 48.03 -42.67 6.51
CA PRO A 77 48.97 -42.21 7.52
C PRO A 77 49.00 -43.18 8.71
N ALA A 78 50.14 -43.27 9.39
CA ALA A 78 50.29 -44.12 10.56
C ALA A 78 49.41 -43.62 11.73
N ALA A 79 48.92 -44.55 12.54
CA ALA A 79 48.29 -44.22 13.82
C ALA A 79 49.38 -43.97 14.87
N GLU A 80 49.48 -42.73 15.34
CA GLU A 80 50.23 -42.37 16.55
C GLU A 80 49.31 -42.44 17.78
N ASP A 81 49.89 -42.71 18.95
CA ASP A 81 49.15 -43.04 20.18
C ASP A 81 48.22 -41.92 20.67
N VAL A 82 46.93 -42.25 20.81
CA VAL A 82 45.98 -41.46 21.60
C VAL A 82 45.71 -42.18 22.92
N GLN A 83 46.48 -41.78 23.94
CA GLN A 83 46.28 -42.19 25.34
C GLN A 83 44.82 -41.99 25.75
N SER A 84 44.20 -42.98 26.39
CA SER A 84 42.78 -42.91 26.80
C SER A 84 42.54 -41.96 27.98
N GLY A 85 42.47 -40.66 27.68
CA GLY A 85 41.99 -39.63 28.61
C GLY A 85 40.45 -39.62 28.66
N ALA A 86 39.87 -39.65 29.86
CA ALA A 86 38.44 -39.43 30.04
C ALA A 86 38.13 -37.95 29.80
N LEU A 87 37.15 -37.66 28.92
CA LEU A 87 36.67 -36.31 28.70
C LEU A 87 35.67 -35.95 29.80
N GLU A 88 36.02 -34.97 30.63
CA GLU A 88 35.04 -34.24 31.43
C GLU A 88 34.07 -33.47 30.51
N PRO A 89 32.81 -33.24 30.93
CA PRO A 89 31.86 -32.45 30.16
C PRO A 89 32.29 -30.97 30.15
N SER A 90 32.97 -30.55 29.08
CA SER A 90 33.22 -29.13 28.84
C SER A 90 31.89 -28.37 28.79
N GLN A 91 31.79 -27.29 29.54
CA GLN A 91 30.61 -26.44 29.58
C GLN A 91 30.45 -25.73 28.22
N SER A 92 29.22 -25.65 27.72
CA SER A 92 28.90 -24.72 26.64
C SER A 92 29.04 -23.29 27.15
N PRO A 93 29.75 -22.38 26.45
CA PRO A 93 29.67 -20.96 26.77
C PRO A 93 28.25 -20.45 26.51
N GLU A 94 27.76 -19.59 27.39
CA GLU A 94 26.54 -18.79 27.13
C GLU A 94 26.78 -17.83 25.96
N PRO A 95 25.74 -17.50 25.17
CA PRO A 95 25.90 -16.63 24.00
C PRO A 95 26.24 -15.19 24.42
N GLU A 96 27.42 -14.72 24.05
CA GLU A 96 27.85 -13.33 24.28
C GLU A 96 26.92 -12.34 23.55
N SER A 97 26.26 -11.49 24.34
CA SER A 97 25.23 -10.56 23.87
C SER A 97 25.81 -9.22 23.35
N GLU A 98 26.82 -9.26 22.47
CA GLU A 98 27.41 -8.05 21.87
C GLU A 98 27.88 -8.29 20.41
N ALA A 99 26.92 -8.23 19.47
CA ALA A 99 27.22 -8.27 18.04
C ALA A 99 27.81 -6.93 17.57
N GLN A 100 29.14 -6.88 17.40
CA GLN A 100 29.81 -5.70 16.83
C GLN A 100 29.38 -5.48 15.37
N PRO A 101 29.01 -4.26 14.96
CA PRO A 101 28.65 -3.97 13.57
C PRO A 101 29.88 -4.05 12.67
N LEU A 102 29.80 -4.88 11.62
CA LEU A 102 30.82 -4.91 10.56
C LEU A 102 30.82 -3.59 9.77
N PRO A 103 31.98 -3.11 9.29
CA PRO A 103 32.05 -1.92 8.44
C PRO A 103 31.39 -2.19 7.08
N THR A 104 30.50 -1.30 6.66
CA THR A 104 29.86 -1.35 5.34
C THR A 104 30.90 -1.14 4.24
N PRO A 105 30.95 -1.97 3.17
CA PRO A 105 31.85 -1.74 2.04
C PRO A 105 31.41 -0.50 1.24
N GLU A 106 32.30 0.50 1.12
CA GLU A 106 32.06 1.77 0.39
C GLU A 106 32.18 1.66 -1.15
N VAL A 107 32.27 0.44 -1.71
CA VAL A 107 32.40 0.21 -3.15
C VAL A 107 31.26 -0.68 -3.63
N GLN A 108 30.42 -0.14 -4.52
CA GLN A 108 29.53 -0.96 -5.33
C GLN A 108 30.36 -1.66 -6.41
N GLU A 109 30.30 -2.99 -6.46
CA GLU A 109 30.87 -3.73 -7.58
C GLU A 109 30.10 -3.38 -8.87
N PRO A 110 30.78 -3.22 -10.03
CA PRO A 110 30.10 -2.93 -11.28
C PRO A 110 29.20 -4.10 -11.67
N ALA A 111 27.95 -3.80 -12.06
CA ALA A 111 27.01 -4.80 -12.54
C ALA A 111 27.61 -5.55 -13.76
N PRO A 112 27.42 -6.89 -13.87
CA PRO A 112 27.99 -7.67 -14.96
C PRO A 112 27.40 -7.24 -16.31
N ASP A 113 28.25 -7.14 -17.33
CA ASP A 113 27.83 -6.85 -18.70
C ASP A 113 27.09 -8.06 -19.28
N LEU A 114 25.84 -7.84 -19.71
CA LEU A 114 24.95 -8.86 -20.28
C LEU A 114 24.79 -8.71 -21.80
N THR A 115 25.62 -7.91 -22.47
CA THR A 115 25.53 -7.65 -23.91
C THR A 115 25.59 -8.94 -24.74
N ASP A 116 26.41 -9.92 -24.34
CA ASP A 116 26.51 -11.25 -24.99
C ASP A 116 25.22 -12.09 -24.94
N LEU A 117 24.25 -11.75 -24.08
CA LEU A 117 22.94 -12.41 -23.99
C LEU A 117 21.86 -11.73 -24.86
N THR A 118 22.20 -10.68 -25.61
CA THR A 118 21.27 -9.97 -26.49
C THR A 118 21.42 -10.45 -27.94
N PRO A 119 20.56 -11.35 -28.45
CA PRO A 119 20.64 -11.81 -29.83
C PRO A 119 20.35 -10.67 -30.81
N ALA A 120 21.24 -10.49 -31.80
CA ALA A 120 21.06 -9.49 -32.84
C ALA A 120 19.84 -9.81 -33.74
N PRO A 121 19.10 -8.81 -34.23
CA PRO A 121 17.88 -9.03 -35.00
C PRO A 121 18.18 -9.40 -36.47
N GLU A 122 18.45 -10.68 -36.73
CA GLU A 122 18.38 -11.21 -38.10
C GLU A 122 16.92 -11.31 -38.56
N ALA A 123 16.67 -10.89 -39.81
CA ALA A 123 15.34 -10.97 -40.41
C ALA A 123 14.99 -12.42 -40.80
N PRO A 124 13.79 -12.93 -40.46
CA PRO A 124 13.47 -14.34 -40.65
C PRO A 124 13.33 -14.71 -42.13
N ALA A 125 14.25 -15.53 -42.63
CA ALA A 125 14.08 -16.22 -43.91
C ALA A 125 12.91 -17.22 -43.82
N GLY A 126 11.89 -17.04 -44.66
CA GLY A 126 10.64 -17.78 -44.58
C GLY A 126 10.79 -19.26 -44.94
N VAL A 127 10.74 -20.15 -43.93
CA VAL A 127 10.62 -21.60 -44.11
C VAL A 127 9.25 -22.04 -43.63
N VAL A 128 8.45 -22.66 -44.53
CA VAL A 128 7.09 -23.11 -44.21
C VAL A 128 7.16 -24.44 -43.46
N ALA A 129 6.91 -24.40 -42.15
CA ALA A 129 6.73 -25.58 -41.30
C ALA A 129 5.28 -25.62 -40.76
N VAL A 130 4.53 -26.67 -41.11
CA VAL A 130 3.15 -26.87 -40.61
C VAL A 130 3.20 -27.74 -39.36
N LEU A 131 2.72 -27.22 -38.24
CA LEU A 131 2.62 -27.92 -36.95
C LEU A 131 1.23 -27.66 -36.32
N PRO A 132 0.52 -28.68 -35.82
CA PRO A 132 -0.75 -28.50 -35.11
C PRO A 132 -0.52 -27.98 -33.68
N GLN A 133 -1.47 -27.21 -33.17
CA GLN A 133 -1.35 -26.51 -31.88
C GLN A 133 -1.74 -27.39 -30.68
N GLN A 134 -1.02 -27.20 -29.56
CA GLN A 134 -1.38 -27.72 -28.24
C GLN A 134 -2.12 -26.63 -27.43
N PRO A 135 -3.23 -26.94 -26.72
CA PRO A 135 -3.80 -26.05 -25.71
C PRO A 135 -2.98 -26.09 -24.41
N ARG A 136 -3.01 -24.98 -23.65
CA ARG A 136 -2.37 -24.87 -22.33
C ARG A 136 -3.28 -25.42 -21.22
N GLN A 137 -2.68 -25.96 -20.16
CA GLN A 137 -3.36 -26.25 -18.88
C GLN A 137 -3.24 -25.05 -17.92
N PRO A 138 -4.20 -24.89 -16.99
CA PRO A 138 -3.92 -24.34 -15.68
C PRO A 138 -4.31 -25.30 -14.54
N SER A 139 -3.45 -25.30 -13.53
CA SER A 139 -3.55 -25.81 -12.14
C SER A 139 -4.90 -26.33 -11.61
N THR A 140 -4.84 -27.44 -10.87
CA THR A 140 -5.90 -27.92 -9.95
C THR A 140 -5.29 -28.19 -8.57
N ALA A 141 -5.98 -27.77 -7.51
CA ALA A 141 -5.77 -28.23 -6.14
C ALA A 141 -7.00 -29.02 -5.65
N GLU A 142 -6.79 -29.81 -4.61
CA GLU A 142 -7.72 -30.75 -3.94
C GLU A 142 -8.92 -30.01 -3.25
N PRO A 143 -9.99 -30.69 -2.72
CA PRO A 143 -9.97 -32.05 -2.17
C PRO A 143 -11.26 -32.93 -2.21
N GLN A 144 -11.12 -34.14 -1.61
CA GLN A 144 -12.12 -34.91 -0.82
C GLN A 144 -13.48 -35.32 -1.40
N SER A 145 -13.83 -36.60 -1.20
CA SER A 145 -15.20 -37.08 -0.91
C SER A 145 -15.17 -38.47 -0.26
N GLU A 146 -15.98 -38.66 0.79
CA GLU A 146 -16.29 -39.95 1.42
C GLU A 146 -17.81 -40.28 1.21
N PRO A 147 -18.46 -41.25 1.87
CA PRO A 147 -18.99 -42.49 1.27
C PRO A 147 -20.55 -42.48 1.11
N PRO A 148 -21.32 -43.60 1.10
CA PRO A 148 -21.12 -44.99 0.58
C PRO A 148 -22.30 -45.54 -0.29
N GLN A 149 -22.12 -46.77 -0.84
CA GLN A 149 -23.16 -47.84 -1.02
C GLN A 149 -24.31 -47.67 -2.05
N PRO A 150 -25.07 -48.75 -2.41
CA PRO A 150 -24.78 -50.20 -2.35
C PRO A 150 -25.16 -51.01 -3.64
N ALA A 151 -24.89 -52.34 -3.59
CA ALA A 151 -25.42 -53.43 -4.45
C ALA A 151 -24.87 -53.53 -5.90
N VAL A 152 -24.96 -54.66 -6.63
CA VAL A 152 -25.64 -55.96 -6.39
C VAL A 152 -24.72 -57.13 -6.80
N SER A 153 -24.79 -58.29 -6.13
CA SER A 153 -24.14 -59.54 -6.58
C SER A 153 -24.89 -60.20 -7.74
N PRO A 154 -24.21 -60.95 -8.65
CA PRO A 154 -24.34 -62.41 -8.55
C PRO A 154 -23.12 -63.27 -8.95
N GLN A 155 -22.92 -64.34 -8.17
CA GLN A 155 -22.51 -65.71 -8.57
C GLN A 155 -21.31 -65.95 -9.51
N ALA A 156 -20.19 -66.34 -8.88
CA ALA A 156 -19.40 -67.55 -9.12
C ALA A 156 -19.26 -68.17 -10.53
N GLU A 157 -18.01 -68.29 -11.00
CA GLU A 157 -17.42 -69.62 -11.30
C GLU A 157 -15.86 -69.60 -11.25
N THR A 158 -15.23 -70.77 -11.43
CA THR A 158 -13.78 -71.05 -11.43
C THR A 158 -13.01 -70.93 -10.09
N ALA A 159 -11.99 -71.77 -9.93
CA ALA A 159 -11.18 -71.88 -8.71
C ALA A 159 -9.74 -71.37 -8.94
N PRO A 160 -9.08 -70.77 -7.93
CA PRO A 160 -7.75 -70.20 -8.09
C PRO A 160 -6.64 -71.27 -8.10
N THR A 161 -5.78 -71.23 -9.11
CA THR A 161 -4.53 -72.00 -9.14
C THR A 161 -3.58 -71.52 -8.05
N ARG A 162 -3.01 -72.45 -7.27
CA ARG A 162 -2.03 -72.15 -6.22
C ARG A 162 -0.67 -71.77 -6.85
N PRO A 163 0.01 -70.69 -6.39
CA PRO A 163 1.35 -70.36 -6.83
C PRO A 163 2.38 -71.47 -6.54
N GLU A 164 3.39 -71.54 -7.40
CA GLU A 164 4.46 -72.52 -7.37
C GLU A 164 5.42 -72.27 -6.18
N ALA A 165 5.94 -73.34 -5.56
CA ALA A 165 6.95 -73.25 -4.52
C ALA A 165 8.36 -73.35 -5.13
N PRO A 166 9.34 -72.53 -4.70
CA PRO A 166 10.68 -72.53 -5.28
C PRO A 166 11.38 -73.88 -5.06
N GLN A 167 11.97 -74.42 -6.12
CA GLN A 167 12.69 -75.68 -6.09
C GLN A 167 14.04 -75.52 -5.35
N THR A 168 14.29 -76.36 -4.36
CA THR A 168 15.61 -76.45 -3.70
C THR A 168 16.66 -77.05 -4.65
N PRO A 169 17.90 -76.53 -4.70
CA PRO A 169 18.98 -77.14 -5.46
C PRO A 169 19.23 -78.60 -5.03
N ALA A 170 19.55 -79.47 -5.99
CA ALA A 170 19.83 -80.87 -5.71
C ALA A 170 21.18 -81.05 -4.98
N THR A 171 21.13 -81.53 -3.73
CA THR A 171 22.31 -82.08 -3.06
C THR A 171 22.77 -83.33 -3.81
N PRO A 172 24.08 -83.47 -4.14
CA PRO A 172 24.57 -84.65 -4.85
C PRO A 172 24.48 -85.91 -3.96
N ASP A 173 24.22 -87.06 -4.59
CA ASP A 173 24.22 -88.38 -3.97
C ASP A 173 25.61 -88.72 -3.38
N ASN A 174 25.79 -88.41 -2.09
CA ASN A 174 26.86 -89.00 -1.30
C ASN A 174 26.30 -90.28 -0.66
N VAL A 175 26.77 -91.43 -1.12
CA VAL A 175 26.34 -92.74 -0.59
C VAL A 175 26.72 -92.81 0.89
N ALA A 176 25.75 -92.57 1.76
CA ALA A 176 25.91 -92.56 3.20
C ALA A 176 26.26 -93.97 3.71
N GLN A 177 27.56 -94.27 3.70
CA GLN A 177 28.13 -95.46 4.29
C GLN A 177 27.62 -95.57 5.74
N PRO A 178 27.01 -96.70 6.15
CA PRO A 178 26.38 -96.80 7.46
C PRO A 178 27.40 -96.45 8.54
N PRO A 179 27.05 -95.61 9.53
CA PRO A 179 28.02 -95.04 10.45
C PRO A 179 28.81 -96.15 11.11
N ALA A 180 30.13 -96.10 10.95
CA ALA A 180 31.04 -97.06 11.56
C ALA A 180 30.74 -97.11 13.06
N GLN A 181 30.46 -98.32 13.59
CA GLN A 181 30.10 -98.49 14.99
C GLN A 181 31.19 -97.81 15.84
N PRO A 182 30.83 -96.88 16.75
CA PRO A 182 31.82 -96.14 17.50
C PRO A 182 32.70 -97.14 18.26
N ALA A 183 34.03 -96.98 18.11
CA ALA A 183 34.98 -97.82 18.82
C ALA A 183 34.62 -97.79 20.32
N PRO A 184 34.61 -98.95 21.02
CA PRO A 184 34.19 -99.00 22.40
C PRO A 184 35.02 -98.01 23.23
N PRO A 185 34.39 -97.19 24.09
CA PRO A 185 35.09 -96.14 24.81
C PRO A 185 36.24 -96.75 25.63
N PRO A 186 37.39 -96.07 25.73
CA PRO A 186 38.55 -96.61 26.42
C PRO A 186 38.18 -96.96 27.86
N ARG A 187 38.32 -98.24 28.21
CA ARG A 187 38.09 -98.70 29.59
C ARG A 187 39.18 -98.09 30.46
N SER A 188 38.80 -97.26 31.42
CA SER A 188 39.71 -96.81 32.48
C SER A 188 40.29 -98.03 33.20
N GLU A 189 41.59 -98.06 33.46
CA GLU A 189 42.23 -99.17 34.19
C GLU A 189 41.82 -99.24 35.67
N LEU A 190 41.05 -98.26 36.17
CA LEU A 190 40.36 -98.31 37.46
C LEU A 190 38.93 -98.92 37.35
N ALA A 191 38.51 -99.43 36.20
CA ALA A 191 37.23 -100.11 36.05
C ALA A 191 37.27 -101.51 36.68
N LEU A 192 36.59 -101.71 37.82
CA LEU A 192 36.47 -103.02 38.45
C LEU A 192 35.55 -103.94 37.63
N ASP A 193 36.14 -104.77 36.76
CA ASP A 193 35.45 -105.81 35.97
C ASP A 193 34.61 -106.78 36.85
N ASN A 194 34.91 -106.88 38.14
CA ASN A 194 34.23 -107.73 39.12
C ASN A 194 33.52 -106.94 40.24
N SER A 195 32.87 -105.82 39.92
CA SER A 195 31.85 -105.29 40.83
C SER A 195 30.69 -106.29 40.98
N PRO A 196 30.25 -106.64 42.21
CA PRO A 196 29.15 -107.57 42.39
C PRO A 196 27.84 -106.90 41.93
N ARG A 197 27.30 -107.36 40.80
CA ARG A 197 26.00 -106.87 40.29
C ARG A 197 24.95 -106.95 41.41
N PRO A 198 24.20 -105.88 41.70
CA PRO A 198 23.15 -105.90 42.72
C PRO A 198 22.21 -107.08 42.53
N ARG A 199 22.15 -107.97 43.54
CA ARG A 199 21.33 -109.18 43.49
C ARG A 199 19.92 -108.84 43.97
N GLY A 200 19.05 -108.58 43.01
CA GLY A 200 17.68 -108.13 43.23
C GLY A 200 17.45 -106.75 42.62
N ARG A 201 16.23 -106.51 42.14
CA ARG A 201 15.75 -105.19 41.77
C ARG A 201 15.38 -104.47 43.07
N PRO A 202 15.93 -103.28 43.38
CA PRO A 202 15.46 -102.51 44.52
C PRO A 202 13.95 -102.24 44.43
N ASP A 203 13.23 -102.47 45.52
CA ASP A 203 11.78 -102.30 45.60
C ASP A 203 11.38 -100.82 45.40
N GLY A 204 10.18 -100.59 44.87
CA GLY A 204 9.67 -99.24 44.61
C GLY A 204 10.30 -98.53 43.41
N LEU A 205 11.17 -99.17 42.60
CA LEU A 205 11.86 -98.51 41.49
C LEU A 205 10.97 -98.12 40.31
N VAL A 206 9.82 -98.79 40.12
CA VAL A 206 8.87 -98.44 39.04
C VAL A 206 8.06 -97.22 39.48
N GLU A 207 7.55 -97.29 40.69
CA GLU A 207 6.75 -96.32 41.41
C GLU A 207 7.52 -95.00 41.60
N ASN A 208 8.80 -95.08 41.96
CA ASN A 208 9.73 -93.94 42.04
C ASN A 208 10.21 -93.42 40.66
N ARG A 209 9.96 -94.15 39.57
CA ARG A 209 10.15 -93.64 38.19
C ARG A 209 8.87 -92.96 37.70
N GLU A 210 7.73 -93.60 37.87
CA GLU A 210 6.41 -93.10 37.49
C GLU A 210 6.08 -91.80 38.22
N ARG A 211 6.29 -91.73 39.54
CA ARG A 211 6.11 -90.47 40.29
C ARG A 211 6.94 -89.32 39.71
N ARG A 212 8.23 -89.55 39.40
CA ARG A 212 9.10 -88.54 38.77
C ARG A 212 8.68 -88.17 37.35
N LEU A 213 8.08 -89.10 36.60
CA LEU A 213 7.52 -88.79 35.28
C LEU A 213 6.24 -87.94 35.40
N THR A 214 5.39 -88.18 36.40
CA THR A 214 4.23 -87.34 36.70
C THR A 214 4.65 -85.96 37.20
N GLU A 215 5.58 -85.87 38.16
CA GLU A 215 6.16 -84.62 38.66
C GLU A 215 6.76 -83.78 37.51
N ALA A 216 7.52 -84.41 36.60
CA ALA A 216 8.08 -83.75 35.41
C ALA A 216 7.00 -83.34 34.39
N ALA A 217 5.94 -84.13 34.21
CA ALA A 217 4.83 -83.79 33.32
C ALA A 217 3.99 -82.63 33.86
N GLU A 218 3.79 -82.52 35.17
CA GLU A 218 3.16 -81.36 35.81
C GLU A 218 4.04 -80.11 35.68
N GLN A 219 5.36 -80.23 35.90
CA GLN A 219 6.29 -79.12 35.70
C GLN A 219 6.30 -78.64 34.24
N ALA A 220 6.32 -79.56 33.27
CA ALA A 220 6.24 -79.24 31.85
C ALA A 220 4.91 -78.55 31.47
N ARG A 221 3.78 -78.95 32.06
CA ARG A 221 2.49 -78.26 31.89
C ARG A 221 2.53 -76.83 32.41
N ARG A 222 3.02 -76.60 33.64
CA ARG A 222 3.15 -75.25 34.21
C ARG A 222 4.12 -74.36 33.42
N GLN A 223 5.19 -74.94 32.88
CA GLN A 223 6.12 -74.22 32.01
C GLN A 223 5.48 -73.87 30.66
N ALA A 224 4.66 -74.75 30.07
CA ALA A 224 3.91 -74.46 28.85
C ALA A 224 2.85 -73.36 29.08
N GLU A 225 2.10 -73.42 30.18
CA GLU A 225 1.11 -72.42 30.58
C GLU A 225 1.77 -71.04 30.81
N ALA A 226 2.86 -70.98 31.57
CA ALA A 226 3.63 -69.74 31.76
C ALA A 226 4.24 -69.20 30.45
N ALA A 227 4.69 -70.08 29.55
CA ALA A 227 5.18 -69.69 28.23
C ALA A 227 4.08 -69.25 27.26
N GLU A 228 2.82 -69.67 27.47
CA GLU A 228 1.68 -69.16 26.74
C GLU A 228 1.29 -67.76 27.25
N ILE A 229 1.19 -67.58 28.58
CA ILE A 229 0.93 -66.27 29.20
C ILE A 229 1.96 -65.23 28.74
N ALA A 230 3.26 -65.56 28.82
CA ALA A 230 4.32 -64.65 28.37
C ALA A 230 4.24 -64.30 26.87
N ARG A 231 3.69 -65.17 26.01
CA ARG A 231 3.41 -64.86 24.60
C ARG A 231 2.19 -63.97 24.43
N GLN A 232 1.15 -64.17 25.23
CA GLN A 232 -0.05 -63.32 25.22
C GLN A 232 0.29 -61.89 25.70
N GLU A 233 1.11 -61.76 26.75
CA GLU A 233 1.64 -60.50 27.27
C GLU A 233 2.54 -59.80 26.25
N ALA A 234 3.51 -60.51 25.64
CA ALA A 234 4.36 -59.95 24.60
C ALA A 234 3.55 -59.44 23.40
N ALA A 235 2.60 -60.23 22.90
CA ALA A 235 1.72 -59.83 21.80
C ALA A 235 0.77 -58.68 22.18
N GLN A 236 0.46 -58.49 23.47
CA GLN A 236 -0.25 -57.30 23.94
C GLN A 236 0.66 -56.07 23.95
N ALA A 237 1.88 -56.18 24.46
CA ALA A 237 2.85 -55.09 24.44
C ALA A 237 3.20 -54.63 23.01
N GLU A 238 3.28 -55.56 22.05
CA GLU A 238 3.43 -55.24 20.62
C GLU A 238 2.25 -54.41 20.11
N ARG A 239 0.99 -54.85 20.34
CA ARG A 239 -0.21 -54.10 19.95
C ARG A 239 -0.31 -52.73 20.62
N GLU A 240 0.08 -52.62 21.88
CA GLU A 240 0.10 -51.34 22.61
C GLU A 240 1.18 -50.39 22.06
N ALA A 241 2.35 -50.91 21.67
CA ALA A 241 3.40 -50.14 21.01
C ALA A 241 2.99 -49.69 19.59
N GLU A 242 2.33 -50.54 18.80
CA GLU A 242 1.75 -50.18 17.51
C GLU A 242 0.67 -49.10 17.66
N ALA A 243 -0.25 -49.25 18.61
CA ALA A 243 -1.29 -48.27 18.90
C ALA A 243 -0.70 -46.93 19.37
N ALA A 244 0.36 -46.95 20.20
CA ALA A 244 1.07 -45.74 20.62
C ALA A 244 1.77 -45.04 19.44
N GLN A 245 2.40 -45.79 18.53
CA GLN A 245 2.99 -45.24 17.31
C GLN A 245 1.94 -44.67 16.35
N ALA A 246 0.80 -45.33 16.18
CA ALA A 246 -0.31 -44.83 15.37
C ALA A 246 -0.89 -43.53 15.97
N ALA A 247 -1.09 -43.49 17.30
CA ALA A 247 -1.54 -42.30 18.00
C ALA A 247 -0.52 -41.13 17.94
N ALA A 248 0.79 -41.43 17.91
CA ALA A 248 1.83 -40.42 17.72
C ALA A 248 1.82 -39.84 16.30
N ARG A 249 1.67 -40.69 15.27
CA ARG A 249 1.53 -40.27 13.86
C ARG A 249 0.30 -39.38 13.67
N ALA A 250 -0.87 -39.82 14.12
CA ALA A 250 -2.11 -39.06 14.01
C ALA A 250 -2.05 -37.69 14.74
N ARG A 251 -1.28 -37.58 15.83
CA ARG A 251 -1.02 -36.29 16.49
C ARG A 251 -0.12 -35.38 15.66
N ALA A 252 0.97 -35.91 15.10
CA ALA A 252 1.86 -35.15 14.23
C ALA A 252 1.17 -34.70 12.93
N GLU A 253 0.29 -35.52 12.37
CA GLU A 253 -0.55 -35.20 11.20
C GLU A 253 -1.58 -34.10 11.52
N ALA A 254 -2.22 -34.15 12.70
CA ALA A 254 -3.13 -33.10 13.16
C ALA A 254 -2.41 -31.78 13.47
N GLU A 255 -1.20 -31.83 14.03
CA GLU A 255 -0.36 -30.67 14.28
C GLU A 255 0.15 -30.04 12.96
N ALA A 256 0.57 -30.86 12.00
CA ALA A 256 0.96 -30.41 10.67
C ALA A 256 -0.20 -29.77 9.89
N THR A 257 -1.40 -30.36 9.96
CA THR A 257 -2.62 -29.77 9.36
C THR A 257 -2.90 -28.39 9.95
N ARG A 258 -2.90 -28.26 11.29
CA ARG A 258 -3.08 -26.95 11.94
C ARG A 258 -2.00 -25.93 11.58
N ALA A 259 -0.74 -26.35 11.53
CA ALA A 259 0.35 -25.47 11.13
C ALA A 259 0.22 -24.99 9.67
N ALA A 260 -0.33 -25.82 8.78
CA ALA A 260 -0.65 -25.47 7.41
C ALA A 260 -1.88 -24.54 7.29
N GLU A 261 -2.94 -24.76 8.08
CA GLU A 261 -4.09 -23.87 8.19
C GLU A 261 -3.67 -22.47 8.67
N GLU A 262 -2.93 -22.39 9.79
CA GLU A 262 -2.40 -21.15 10.33
C GLU A 262 -1.42 -20.45 9.36
N ALA A 263 -0.69 -21.20 8.53
CA ALA A 263 0.16 -20.65 7.47
C ALA A 263 -0.64 -20.10 6.29
N ALA A 264 -1.71 -20.79 5.89
CA ALA A 264 -2.63 -20.34 4.84
C ALA A 264 -3.39 -19.08 5.26
N GLU A 265 -3.81 -18.97 6.52
CA GLU A 265 -4.43 -17.75 7.06
C GLU A 265 -3.49 -16.55 7.01
N ARG A 266 -2.22 -16.73 7.43
CA ARG A 266 -1.17 -15.69 7.34
C ARG A 266 -0.92 -15.25 5.91
N ALA A 267 -0.72 -16.20 4.99
CA ALA A 267 -0.52 -15.90 3.56
C ALA A 267 -1.75 -15.21 2.93
N ALA A 268 -2.96 -15.59 3.34
CA ALA A 268 -4.19 -14.92 2.90
C ALA A 268 -4.33 -13.51 3.47
N GLU A 269 -3.82 -13.23 4.68
CA GLU A 269 -3.76 -11.86 5.21
C GLU A 269 -2.72 -11.01 4.49
N GLU A 270 -1.53 -11.55 4.24
CA GLU A 270 -0.49 -10.89 3.46
C GLU A 270 -0.98 -10.54 2.05
N ALA A 271 -1.67 -11.47 1.37
CA ALA A 271 -2.30 -11.21 0.08
C ALA A 271 -3.38 -10.10 0.14
N ARG A 272 -4.20 -10.06 1.19
CA ARG A 272 -5.18 -8.97 1.40
C ARG A 272 -4.52 -7.61 1.65
N ARG A 273 -3.39 -7.58 2.37
CA ARG A 273 -2.60 -6.37 2.60
C ARG A 273 -2.00 -5.87 1.28
N ALA A 274 -1.31 -6.73 0.53
CA ALA A 274 -0.74 -6.39 -0.77
C ALA A 274 -1.79 -5.94 -1.81
N GLU A 275 -3.01 -6.50 -1.77
CA GLU A 275 -4.12 -6.01 -2.60
C GLU A 275 -4.62 -4.62 -2.15
N ALA A 276 -4.73 -4.38 -0.84
CA ALA A 276 -5.10 -3.07 -0.31
C ALA A 276 -4.04 -2.00 -0.61
N ASP A 277 -2.75 -2.32 -0.48
CA ASP A 277 -1.64 -1.43 -0.78
C ASP A 277 -1.64 -1.06 -2.28
N ARG A 278 -1.79 -2.04 -3.17
CA ARG A 278 -1.95 -1.82 -4.62
C ARG A 278 -3.16 -0.94 -4.96
N LEU A 279 -4.28 -1.12 -4.26
CA LEU A 279 -5.47 -0.27 -4.44
C LEU A 279 -5.24 1.16 -3.91
N ALA A 280 -4.46 1.33 -2.84
CA ALA A 280 -4.07 2.65 -2.34
C ALA A 280 -3.09 3.35 -3.30
N GLU A 281 -2.16 2.64 -3.93
CA GLU A 281 -1.31 3.17 -5.01
C GLU A 281 -2.15 3.58 -6.24
N GLU A 282 -3.15 2.78 -6.63
CA GLU A 282 -4.05 3.12 -7.73
C GLU A 282 -4.91 4.36 -7.39
N GLN A 283 -5.36 4.49 -6.13
CA GLN A 283 -6.07 5.68 -5.67
C GLN A 283 -5.17 6.92 -5.65
N ALA A 284 -3.97 6.82 -5.08
CA ALA A 284 -3.01 7.93 -5.02
C ALA A 284 -2.57 8.41 -6.42
N THR A 285 -2.39 7.49 -7.38
CA THR A 285 -2.07 7.86 -8.78
C THR A 285 -3.27 8.50 -9.50
N ARG A 286 -4.50 8.05 -9.25
CA ARG A 286 -5.73 8.71 -9.75
C ARG A 286 -5.91 10.11 -9.14
N GLU A 287 -5.67 10.28 -7.85
CA GLU A 287 -5.75 11.58 -7.15
C GLU A 287 -4.66 12.54 -7.63
N ALA A 288 -3.42 12.07 -7.80
CA ALA A 288 -2.34 12.88 -8.35
C ALA A 288 -2.64 13.35 -9.79
N ALA A 289 -3.21 12.48 -10.63
CA ALA A 289 -3.64 12.81 -11.98
C ALA A 289 -4.82 13.80 -12.01
N ALA A 290 -5.79 13.65 -11.11
CA ALA A 290 -6.91 14.59 -10.96
C ALA A 290 -6.42 15.98 -10.52
N ALA A 291 -5.53 16.04 -9.53
CA ALA A 291 -4.92 17.30 -9.08
C ALA A 291 -4.02 17.93 -10.16
N GLU A 292 -3.42 17.14 -11.06
CA GLU A 292 -2.71 17.68 -12.22
C GLU A 292 -3.67 18.23 -13.29
N ALA A 293 -4.82 17.57 -13.53
CA ALA A 293 -5.85 18.10 -14.40
C ALA A 293 -6.40 19.44 -13.88
N GLU A 294 -6.71 19.53 -12.59
CA GLU A 294 -7.14 20.77 -11.92
C GLU A 294 -6.12 21.90 -12.11
N ARG A 295 -4.83 21.67 -11.81
CA ARG A 295 -3.76 22.66 -12.05
C ARG A 295 -3.64 23.08 -13.51
N ARG A 296 -3.89 22.18 -14.47
CA ARG A 296 -3.88 22.51 -15.91
C ARG A 296 -5.11 23.35 -16.30
N GLU A 297 -6.28 23.10 -15.70
CA GLU A 297 -7.47 23.93 -15.88
C GLU A 297 -7.30 25.33 -15.24
N GLU A 298 -6.71 25.43 -14.05
CA GLU A 298 -6.34 26.71 -13.42
C GLU A 298 -5.38 27.52 -14.30
N GLN A 299 -4.33 26.87 -14.84
CA GLN A 299 -3.39 27.50 -15.76
C GLN A 299 -4.08 28.01 -17.03
N GLN A 300 -4.96 27.21 -17.65
CA GLN A 300 -5.73 27.64 -18.82
C GLN A 300 -6.68 28.81 -18.49
N GLN A 301 -7.32 28.81 -17.32
CA GLN A 301 -8.15 29.93 -16.86
C GLN A 301 -7.32 31.19 -16.59
N GLU A 302 -6.10 31.08 -16.08
CA GLU A 302 -5.19 32.21 -15.95
C GLU A 302 -4.68 32.71 -17.32
N GLU A 303 -4.31 31.84 -18.24
CA GLU A 303 -3.93 32.24 -19.61
C GLU A 303 -5.07 32.95 -20.33
N GLN A 304 -6.30 32.42 -20.26
CA GLN A 304 -7.51 33.07 -20.78
C GLN A 304 -7.78 34.42 -20.10
N ARG A 305 -7.59 34.53 -18.78
CA ARG A 305 -7.72 35.79 -18.03
C ARG A 305 -6.69 36.83 -18.49
N ARG A 306 -5.43 36.44 -18.65
CA ARG A 306 -4.33 37.30 -19.14
C ARG A 306 -4.56 37.73 -20.59
N GLU A 307 -5.08 36.85 -21.44
CA GLU A 307 -5.47 37.20 -22.81
C GLU A 307 -6.67 38.15 -22.85
N ALA A 308 -7.72 37.91 -22.05
CA ALA A 308 -8.86 38.82 -21.94
C ALA A 308 -8.45 40.20 -21.42
N GLU A 309 -7.54 40.26 -20.43
CA GLU A 309 -6.98 41.51 -19.92
C GLU A 309 -6.15 42.25 -20.98
N ARG A 310 -5.30 41.53 -21.74
CA ARG A 310 -4.54 42.05 -22.88
C ARG A 310 -5.47 42.64 -23.96
N LEU A 311 -6.50 41.89 -24.37
CA LEU A 311 -7.46 42.34 -25.38
C LEU A 311 -8.26 43.56 -24.90
N ALA A 312 -8.65 43.60 -23.62
CA ALA A 312 -9.33 44.75 -23.03
C ALA A 312 -8.40 45.99 -22.92
N GLU A 313 -7.09 45.80 -22.75
CA GLU A 313 -6.10 46.90 -22.81
C GLU A 313 -5.88 47.38 -24.25
N GLU A 314 -5.74 46.47 -25.21
CA GLU A 314 -5.67 46.80 -26.64
C GLU A 314 -6.92 47.59 -27.10
N GLU A 315 -8.11 47.22 -26.61
CA GLU A 315 -9.35 47.95 -26.84
C GLU A 315 -9.37 49.33 -26.16
N ARG A 316 -9.01 49.42 -24.86
CA ARG A 316 -8.92 50.72 -24.14
C ARG A 316 -8.01 51.70 -24.86
N GLN A 317 -6.84 51.26 -25.29
CA GLN A 317 -5.90 52.09 -26.04
C GLN A 317 -6.45 52.47 -27.42
N GLN A 318 -7.26 51.62 -28.05
CA GLN A 318 -7.94 51.98 -29.30
C GLN A 318 -9.02 53.04 -29.07
N GLN A 319 -9.87 52.87 -28.05
CA GLN A 319 -10.86 53.87 -27.66
C GLN A 319 -10.22 55.22 -27.32
N GLU A 320 -9.05 55.25 -26.66
CA GLU A 320 -8.31 56.49 -26.42
C GLU A 320 -7.70 57.09 -27.69
N ARG A 321 -7.11 56.28 -28.59
CA ARG A 321 -6.64 56.77 -29.90
C ARG A 321 -7.78 57.40 -30.70
N ASP A 322 -8.95 56.77 -30.71
CA ASP A 322 -10.14 57.27 -31.41
C ASP A 322 -10.73 58.52 -30.74
N ARG A 323 -10.70 58.61 -29.39
CA ARG A 323 -11.06 59.84 -28.66
C ARG A 323 -10.14 61.00 -29.02
N VAL A 324 -8.83 60.80 -28.99
CA VAL A 324 -7.83 61.82 -29.33
C VAL A 324 -7.94 62.23 -30.80
N ALA A 325 -8.20 61.29 -31.71
CA ALA A 325 -8.45 61.60 -33.12
C ALA A 325 -9.74 62.43 -33.32
N ALA A 326 -10.81 62.13 -32.58
CA ALA A 326 -12.05 62.90 -32.60
C ALA A 326 -11.87 64.32 -32.00
N GLU A 327 -11.13 64.45 -30.89
CA GLU A 327 -10.76 65.74 -30.29
C GLU A 327 -9.93 66.59 -31.27
N GLN A 328 -8.94 65.99 -31.95
CA GLN A 328 -8.13 66.67 -32.98
C GLN A 328 -8.96 67.07 -34.21
N ALA A 329 -9.87 66.22 -34.67
CA ALA A 329 -10.76 66.54 -35.79
C ALA A 329 -11.70 67.71 -35.43
N ALA A 330 -12.29 67.69 -34.23
CA ALA A 330 -13.14 68.77 -33.74
C ALA A 330 -12.37 70.09 -33.54
N GLN A 331 -11.09 70.04 -33.14
CA GLN A 331 -10.24 71.24 -33.10
C GLN A 331 -9.93 71.76 -34.51
N ALA A 332 -9.55 70.89 -35.45
CA ALA A 332 -9.27 71.28 -36.83
C ALA A 332 -10.50 71.88 -37.54
N GLU A 333 -11.72 71.47 -37.17
CA GLU A 333 -12.95 72.09 -37.66
C GLU A 333 -13.22 73.46 -37.03
N ARG A 334 -12.96 73.63 -35.72
CA ARG A 334 -12.99 74.95 -35.06
C ARG A 334 -11.98 75.92 -35.66
N ASP A 335 -10.76 75.46 -35.94
CA ASP A 335 -9.70 76.26 -36.53
C ASP A 335 -10.05 76.71 -37.95
N ARG A 336 -10.74 75.87 -38.74
CA ARG A 336 -11.31 76.25 -40.04
C ARG A 336 -12.40 77.30 -39.91
N ILE A 337 -13.39 77.08 -39.03
CA ILE A 337 -14.48 78.04 -38.81
C ILE A 337 -13.91 79.41 -38.37
N ALA A 338 -12.92 79.42 -37.49
CA ALA A 338 -12.23 80.64 -37.06
C ALA A 338 -11.41 81.29 -38.18
N ALA A 339 -10.80 80.51 -39.08
CA ALA A 339 -10.10 81.05 -40.26
C ALA A 339 -11.08 81.69 -41.26
N ASP A 340 -12.20 81.03 -41.54
CA ASP A 340 -13.28 81.54 -42.40
C ASP A 340 -13.94 82.79 -41.80
N GLU A 341 -14.11 82.85 -40.47
CA GLU A 341 -14.57 84.05 -39.76
C GLU A 341 -13.56 85.19 -39.82
N ALA A 342 -12.27 84.90 -39.66
CA ALA A 342 -11.22 85.91 -39.80
C ALA A 342 -11.06 86.40 -41.26
N GLU A 343 -11.37 85.58 -42.26
CA GLU A 343 -11.46 86.02 -43.66
C GLU A 343 -12.65 86.98 -43.86
N ARG A 344 -13.86 86.60 -43.44
CA ARG A 344 -15.03 87.49 -43.48
C ARG A 344 -14.81 88.81 -42.72
N GLN A 345 -14.17 88.77 -41.55
CA GLN A 345 -13.84 89.99 -40.80
C GLN A 345 -12.85 90.89 -41.55
N ARG A 346 -11.86 90.33 -42.25
CA ARG A 346 -10.95 91.13 -43.10
C ARG A 346 -11.64 91.69 -44.33
N GLU A 347 -12.60 90.97 -44.92
CA GLU A 347 -13.45 91.50 -46.00
C GLU A 347 -14.34 92.65 -45.50
N GLU A 348 -15.02 92.49 -44.35
CA GLU A 348 -15.81 93.57 -43.73
C GLU A 348 -14.94 94.78 -43.32
N GLU A 349 -13.75 94.56 -42.77
CA GLU A 349 -12.82 95.66 -42.43
C GLU A 349 -12.31 96.37 -43.68
N ALA A 350 -12.03 95.64 -44.77
CA ALA A 350 -11.64 96.23 -46.05
C ALA A 350 -12.79 96.99 -46.72
N GLU A 351 -14.04 96.51 -46.62
CA GLU A 351 -15.23 97.23 -47.10
C GLU A 351 -15.46 98.51 -46.28
N ARG A 352 -15.36 98.44 -44.95
CA ARG A 352 -15.45 99.61 -44.06
C ARG A 352 -14.30 100.60 -44.27
N GLU A 353 -13.09 100.13 -44.58
CA GLU A 353 -11.95 100.98 -44.96
C GLU A 353 -12.20 101.66 -46.31
N ALA A 354 -12.71 100.92 -47.31
CA ALA A 354 -13.12 101.50 -48.60
C ALA A 354 -14.25 102.52 -48.43
N GLU A 355 -15.24 102.26 -47.56
CA GLU A 355 -16.28 103.21 -47.22
C GLU A 355 -15.71 104.44 -46.49
N ARG A 356 -14.78 104.28 -45.54
CA ARG A 356 -14.05 105.41 -44.92
C ARG A 356 -13.31 106.25 -45.96
N ILE A 357 -12.60 105.63 -46.90
CA ILE A 357 -11.83 106.32 -47.93
C ILE A 357 -12.78 107.07 -48.88
N ALA A 358 -13.87 106.44 -49.31
CA ALA A 358 -14.91 107.10 -50.11
C ALA A 358 -15.62 108.22 -49.33
N ALA A 359 -15.80 108.07 -48.01
CA ALA A 359 -16.36 109.10 -47.13
C ALA A 359 -15.38 110.27 -46.93
N GLU A 360 -14.08 110.03 -46.75
CA GLU A 360 -13.06 111.09 -46.71
C GLU A 360 -12.94 111.80 -48.07
N GLU A 361 -13.04 111.08 -49.18
CA GLU A 361 -13.02 111.68 -50.52
C GLU A 361 -14.29 112.50 -50.80
N ALA A 362 -15.46 112.02 -50.35
CA ALA A 362 -16.71 112.79 -50.38
C ALA A 362 -16.70 113.97 -49.38
N GLU A 363 -16.03 113.84 -48.24
CA GLU A 363 -15.85 114.94 -47.27
C GLU A 363 -14.87 115.98 -47.81
N ARG A 364 -13.78 115.59 -48.49
CA ARG A 364 -12.91 116.50 -49.24
C ARG A 364 -13.70 117.28 -50.29
N GLN A 365 -14.56 116.62 -51.06
CA GLN A 365 -15.45 117.26 -52.03
C GLN A 365 -16.50 118.20 -51.39
N ARG A 366 -16.85 118.00 -50.11
CA ARG A 366 -17.68 118.93 -49.31
C ARG A 366 -16.86 120.06 -48.65
N ALA A 367 -15.64 119.78 -48.22
CA ALA A 367 -14.73 120.74 -47.58
C ALA A 367 -14.23 121.78 -48.60
N GLU A 368 -14.09 121.41 -49.87
CA GLU A 368 -13.87 122.36 -50.97
C GLU A 368 -15.10 123.28 -51.22
N GLN A 369 -16.22 123.06 -50.52
CA GLN A 369 -17.46 123.84 -50.62
C GLN A 369 -17.94 124.46 -49.28
N ALA A 370 -17.25 124.28 -48.16
CA ALA A 370 -17.72 124.73 -46.84
C ALA A 370 -16.65 125.32 -45.92
N ALA A 371 -16.88 126.55 -45.44
CA ALA A 371 -16.10 127.21 -44.39
C ALA A 371 -16.66 126.91 -42.98
N PRO A 372 -15.86 127.03 -41.90
CA PRO A 372 -16.10 126.29 -40.65
C PRO A 372 -16.91 127.03 -39.57
N SER A 373 -17.49 126.24 -38.66
CA SER A 373 -17.89 126.65 -37.30
C SER A 373 -17.70 125.48 -36.31
N GLN A 374 -17.69 125.77 -35.00
CA GLN A 374 -17.37 124.83 -33.92
C GLN A 374 -18.61 124.56 -33.05
N ASP A 375 -18.71 123.36 -32.44
CA ASP A 375 -18.96 123.25 -30.98
C ASP A 375 -18.80 121.81 -30.42
N ALA A 376 -18.70 121.70 -29.08
CA ALA A 376 -18.87 120.52 -28.20
C ALA A 376 -18.26 119.14 -28.63
N LEU A 377 -17.38 118.47 -27.88
CA LEU A 377 -16.90 118.65 -26.50
C LEU A 377 -17.97 118.46 -25.40
N THR A 378 -18.27 117.20 -25.05
CA THR A 378 -18.25 116.61 -23.68
C THR A 378 -19.25 115.45 -23.49
N ALA A 379 -18.80 114.19 -23.55
CA ALA A 379 -19.51 113.03 -23.00
C ALA A 379 -18.55 111.85 -22.73
N ALA A 380 -18.19 111.65 -21.45
CA ALA A 380 -17.55 110.46 -20.84
C ALA A 380 -16.24 109.89 -21.45
N LEU A 381 -15.18 109.88 -20.62
CA LEU A 381 -13.87 109.24 -20.83
C LEU A 381 -13.55 108.38 -19.58
N ALA A 382 -12.96 107.19 -19.78
CA ALA A 382 -12.42 106.28 -18.74
C ALA A 382 -13.47 105.74 -17.72
N GLU A 383 -13.18 104.82 -16.77
CA GLU A 383 -11.91 104.23 -16.31
C GLU A 383 -12.12 102.83 -15.65
N ALA A 384 -11.06 102.11 -15.25
CA ALA A 384 -10.34 101.14 -16.08
C ALA A 384 -9.28 100.35 -15.26
N LEU A 385 -9.47 99.01 -15.16
CA LEU A 385 -8.47 97.98 -14.77
C LEU A 385 -7.96 97.91 -13.30
N GLY A 386 -7.48 96.71 -12.93
CA GLY A 386 -6.70 96.38 -11.70
C GLY A 386 -7.54 96.00 -10.47
N GLU A 387 -7.10 95.13 -9.53
CA GLU A 387 -5.98 94.15 -9.48
C GLU A 387 -6.29 93.14 -8.32
N ALA A 388 -5.54 92.03 -8.17
CA ALA A 388 -5.68 91.02 -7.09
C ALA A 388 -4.61 91.23 -5.96
N PRO A 389 -4.18 90.25 -5.11
CA PRO A 389 -4.83 89.03 -4.57
C PRO A 389 -4.96 88.92 -3.00
N PRO A 390 -4.12 88.17 -2.21
CA PRO A 390 -4.53 87.05 -1.31
C PRO A 390 -4.42 87.42 0.22
N PRO A 391 -4.45 86.51 1.25
CA PRO A 391 -4.38 85.02 1.27
C PRO A 391 -5.24 84.25 2.32
N GLY A 392 -5.04 82.92 2.41
CA GLY A 392 -5.52 82.00 3.46
C GLY A 392 -6.43 80.88 2.93
N GLY A 393 -6.23 79.58 3.18
CA GLY A 393 -5.16 78.86 3.88
C GLY A 393 -5.63 78.14 5.14
N ASP A 394 -5.69 76.80 5.11
CA ASP A 394 -5.70 75.97 6.32
C ASP A 394 -5.23 74.52 6.06
N THR A 395 -4.86 73.81 7.13
CA THR A 395 -4.24 72.46 7.06
C THR A 395 -5.27 71.36 7.33
N PRO A 396 -4.92 70.07 7.18
CA PRO A 396 -5.04 69.21 8.36
C PRO A 396 -3.74 68.49 8.74
N ALA A 397 -3.42 68.55 10.04
CA ALA A 397 -2.77 67.42 10.71
C ALA A 397 -3.76 66.23 10.77
N GLY A 398 -3.38 64.97 10.92
CA GLY A 398 -2.18 64.48 11.60
C GLY A 398 -2.50 64.19 13.07
N GLY A 399 -3.32 63.16 13.32
CA GLY A 399 -3.78 62.80 14.67
C GLY A 399 -4.97 61.83 14.65
N GLY A 400 -4.70 60.54 14.42
CA GLY A 400 -5.73 59.50 14.48
C GLY A 400 -6.16 59.23 15.92
N ALA A 401 -7.31 59.77 16.34
CA ALA A 401 -7.86 59.51 17.67
C ALA A 401 -8.38 58.07 17.76
N THR A 402 -7.79 57.27 18.66
CA THR A 402 -8.32 55.96 19.03
C THR A 402 -9.42 56.14 20.07
N ASP A 403 -10.55 56.72 19.67
CA ASP A 403 -11.59 57.10 20.62
C ASP A 403 -12.39 55.89 21.15
N GLY A 404 -12.65 55.96 22.46
CA GLY A 404 -13.22 54.88 23.28
C GLY A 404 -12.36 54.64 24.53
N PRO A 405 -12.96 54.42 25.72
CA PRO A 405 -12.23 53.96 26.90
C PRO A 405 -11.45 52.66 26.59
N PRO A 406 -10.30 52.41 27.22
CA PRO A 406 -9.63 51.11 27.09
C PRO A 406 -10.56 49.99 27.57
N LEU A 407 -10.35 48.77 27.03
CA LEU A 407 -10.94 47.58 27.63
C LEU A 407 -10.51 47.48 29.10
N SER A 408 -11.44 47.14 30.00
CA SER A 408 -11.08 46.88 31.39
C SER A 408 -10.26 45.59 31.50
N LEU A 409 -9.52 45.43 32.60
CA LEU A 409 -8.76 44.19 32.85
C LEU A 409 -9.69 42.97 32.87
N SER A 410 -10.90 43.10 33.39
CA SER A 410 -11.94 42.06 33.39
C SER A 410 -12.48 41.74 32.00
N GLU A 411 -12.67 42.74 31.12
CA GLU A 411 -13.09 42.50 29.73
C GLU A 411 -12.00 41.77 28.94
N ARG A 412 -10.73 42.22 29.07
CA ARG A 412 -9.59 41.52 28.45
C ARG A 412 -9.44 40.09 28.97
N GLU A 413 -9.54 39.90 30.29
CA GLU A 413 -9.37 38.56 30.88
C GLU A 413 -10.53 37.62 30.52
N GLY A 414 -11.77 38.10 30.48
CA GLY A 414 -12.91 37.29 30.02
C GLY A 414 -12.75 36.82 28.58
N PHE A 415 -12.32 37.70 27.67
CA PHE A 415 -12.02 37.36 26.28
C PHE A 415 -10.83 36.40 26.14
N ARG A 416 -9.77 36.59 26.93
CA ARG A 416 -8.61 35.68 27.00
C ARG A 416 -9.03 34.27 27.42
N VAL A 417 -9.83 34.15 28.48
CA VAL A 417 -10.35 32.86 29.00
C VAL A 417 -11.27 32.21 27.97
N ALA A 418 -12.16 32.97 27.33
CA ALA A 418 -13.07 32.43 26.30
C ALA A 418 -12.32 31.83 25.09
N ILE A 419 -11.11 32.29 24.77
CA ILE A 419 -10.26 31.68 23.73
C ILE A 419 -9.50 30.47 24.29
N GLU A 420 -9.03 30.55 25.54
CA GLU A 420 -8.31 29.48 26.24
C GLU A 420 -9.13 28.18 26.39
N GLU A 421 -10.45 28.26 26.57
CA GLU A 421 -11.35 27.09 26.62
C GLU A 421 -11.30 26.21 25.35
N CYS A 422 -11.07 26.82 24.17
CA CYS A 422 -10.89 26.07 22.91
C CYS A 422 -9.43 25.72 22.58
N TRP A 423 -8.44 26.22 23.34
CA TRP A 423 -7.02 25.98 23.09
C TRP A 423 -6.56 24.59 23.57
N ARG A 424 -7.00 23.55 22.84
CA ARG A 424 -6.71 22.15 23.19
C ARG A 424 -5.33 21.72 22.69
N LEU A 425 -4.32 21.87 23.57
CA LEU A 425 -2.95 21.38 23.34
C LEU A 425 -2.87 19.85 23.10
N GLY A 426 -3.70 19.07 23.81
CA GLY A 426 -3.60 17.61 23.87
C GLY A 426 -3.89 16.83 22.58
N THR A 427 -4.28 17.47 21.48
CA THR A 427 -4.44 16.86 20.15
C THR A 427 -3.38 17.28 19.13
N GLN A 428 -2.41 18.11 19.53
CA GLN A 428 -1.35 18.61 18.66
C GLN A 428 -0.09 17.73 18.74
N SER A 429 0.84 17.86 17.78
CA SER A 429 2.14 17.20 17.85
C SER A 429 2.95 17.72 19.06
N ARG A 430 3.86 16.91 19.64
CA ARG A 430 4.68 17.36 20.79
C ARG A 430 5.54 18.58 20.48
N GLU A 431 5.88 18.79 19.22
CA GLU A 431 6.63 19.96 18.75
C GLU A 431 5.74 21.21 18.64
N ALA A 432 4.53 21.07 18.08
CA ALA A 432 3.54 22.16 18.06
C ALA A 432 3.14 22.58 19.49
N GLN A 433 2.97 21.62 20.42
CA GLN A 433 2.71 21.89 21.84
C GLN A 433 3.85 22.67 22.54
N ALA A 434 5.07 22.64 22.00
CA ALA A 434 6.23 23.38 22.51
C ALA A 434 6.48 24.70 21.76
N THR A 435 5.62 25.04 20.80
CA THR A 435 5.75 26.24 19.94
C THR A 435 4.82 27.34 20.42
N THR A 436 5.33 28.57 20.48
CA THR A 436 4.53 29.79 20.69
C THR A 436 4.25 30.44 19.34
N VAL A 437 2.99 30.84 19.10
CA VAL A 437 2.59 31.58 17.88
C VAL A 437 1.81 32.85 18.24
N THR A 438 2.19 33.96 17.60
CA THR A 438 1.50 35.24 17.71
C THR A 438 0.55 35.40 16.53
N VAL A 439 -0.75 35.52 16.77
CA VAL A 439 -1.79 35.63 15.75
C VAL A 439 -2.42 37.01 15.78
N ALA A 440 -2.48 37.69 14.64
CA ALA A 440 -3.27 38.90 14.45
C ALA A 440 -4.53 38.61 13.62
N PHE A 441 -5.65 39.21 13.99
CA PHE A 441 -6.92 39.10 13.26
C PHE A 441 -7.86 40.28 13.56
N SER A 442 -8.78 40.52 12.63
CA SER A 442 -9.85 41.50 12.76
C SER A 442 -11.16 40.84 13.25
N MET A 443 -12.03 41.62 13.88
CA MET A 443 -13.32 41.18 14.40
C MET A 443 -14.44 42.14 13.98
N SER A 444 -15.65 41.63 13.74
CA SER A 444 -16.85 42.43 13.47
C SER A 444 -17.39 43.11 14.75
N PRO A 445 -18.27 44.13 14.64
CA PRO A 445 -18.92 44.76 15.79
C PRO A 445 -19.76 43.80 16.65
N ASP A 446 -20.15 42.65 16.11
CA ASP A 446 -20.90 41.59 16.80
C ASP A 446 -20.00 40.63 17.60
N GLY A 447 -18.70 40.92 17.69
CA GLY A 447 -17.73 40.09 18.42
C GLY A 447 -17.33 38.82 17.66
N LEU A 448 -17.59 38.72 16.35
CA LEU A 448 -17.23 37.57 15.52
C LEU A 448 -15.87 37.78 14.83
N PRO A 449 -14.94 36.82 14.87
CA PRO A 449 -13.64 36.92 14.22
C PRO A 449 -13.74 36.69 12.70
N GLU A 450 -13.06 37.50 11.89
CA GLU A 450 -13.11 37.42 10.43
C GLU A 450 -12.03 36.46 9.87
N PRO A 451 -12.38 35.24 9.38
CA PRO A 451 -11.38 34.17 9.14
C PRO A 451 -10.35 34.45 8.05
N GLY A 452 -10.63 35.40 7.15
CA GLY A 452 -9.74 35.86 6.07
C GLY A 452 -8.74 36.94 6.49
N THR A 453 -8.90 37.55 7.68
CA THR A 453 -7.97 38.56 8.22
C THR A 453 -6.89 37.94 9.10
N MET A 454 -7.08 36.69 9.52
CA MET A 454 -6.16 35.94 10.37
C MET A 454 -4.80 35.77 9.70
N ARG A 455 -3.74 36.17 10.42
CA ARG A 455 -2.35 36.07 9.96
C ARG A 455 -1.39 35.76 11.12
N LEU A 456 -0.39 34.92 10.84
CA LEU A 456 0.72 34.67 11.75
C LEU A 456 1.65 35.89 11.76
N MET A 457 1.79 36.54 12.92
CA MET A 457 2.71 37.67 13.13
C MET A 457 4.15 37.20 13.37
N GLY A 458 4.31 36.02 13.97
CA GLY A 458 5.60 35.43 14.31
C GLY A 458 5.42 34.16 15.14
N HIS A 459 6.52 33.43 15.34
CA HIS A 459 6.56 32.27 16.22
C HIS A 459 7.88 32.22 17.01
N SER A 460 7.90 31.47 18.11
CA SER A 460 9.13 31.14 18.83
C SER A 460 9.06 29.72 19.40
N GLY A 461 10.18 29.02 19.36
CA GLY A 461 10.19 27.55 19.46
C GLY A 461 9.70 26.87 18.16
N GLY A 462 9.88 25.55 18.13
CA GLY A 462 9.49 24.67 17.01
C GLY A 462 10.26 24.90 15.70
N SER A 463 10.05 23.98 14.75
CA SER A 463 10.30 24.24 13.33
C SER A 463 9.20 25.13 12.73
N PRO A 464 9.41 25.74 11.55
CA PRO A 464 8.35 26.47 10.83
C PRO A 464 7.12 25.59 10.52
N ALA A 465 7.29 24.27 10.37
CA ALA A 465 6.18 23.34 10.18
C ALA A 465 5.35 23.16 11.46
N ALA A 466 5.99 23.07 12.64
CA ALA A 466 5.29 23.06 13.92
C ALA A 466 4.60 24.40 14.22
N ALA A 467 5.20 25.53 13.81
CA ALA A 467 4.57 26.85 13.89
C ALA A 467 3.32 26.97 13.00
N GLN A 468 3.36 26.46 11.76
CA GLN A 468 2.18 26.42 10.89
C GLN A 468 1.07 25.54 11.49
N GLN A 469 1.42 24.36 12.04
CA GLN A 469 0.44 23.51 12.75
C GLN A 469 -0.20 24.24 13.92
N ALA A 470 0.60 24.83 14.81
CA ALA A 470 0.11 25.58 15.97
C ALA A 470 -0.76 26.79 15.56
N TYR A 471 -0.41 27.46 14.46
CA TYR A 471 -1.18 28.55 13.86
C TYR A 471 -2.57 28.10 13.38
N ASP A 472 -2.67 27.00 12.63
CA ASP A 472 -3.98 26.50 12.17
C ASP A 472 -4.84 25.95 13.33
N PHE A 473 -4.23 25.40 14.38
CA PHE A 473 -4.94 25.12 15.64
C PHE A 473 -5.43 26.41 16.34
N ALA A 474 -4.63 27.48 16.35
CA ALA A 474 -4.98 28.75 16.99
C ALA A 474 -6.16 29.44 16.28
N ARG A 475 -6.12 29.52 14.94
CA ARG A 475 -7.26 29.98 14.11
C ARG A 475 -8.52 29.20 14.43
N ARG A 476 -8.42 27.87 14.52
CA ARG A 476 -9.56 27.00 14.83
C ARG A 476 -10.08 27.18 16.25
N ALA A 477 -9.22 27.47 17.24
CA ALA A 477 -9.66 27.79 18.59
C ALA A 477 -10.46 29.11 18.63
N ILE A 478 -9.96 30.16 17.96
CA ILE A 478 -10.64 31.47 17.84
C ILE A 478 -12.01 31.31 17.15
N ILE A 479 -12.09 30.56 16.05
CA ILE A 479 -13.36 30.36 15.32
C ILE A 479 -14.34 29.50 16.14
N ASN A 480 -13.86 28.42 16.77
CA ASN A 480 -14.73 27.52 17.52
C ASN A 480 -15.34 28.17 18.77
N CYS A 481 -14.56 28.94 19.53
CA CYS A 481 -15.04 29.55 20.78
C CYS A 481 -15.75 30.90 20.59
N ALA A 482 -15.72 31.50 19.39
CA ALA A 482 -16.56 32.65 19.10
C ALA A 482 -18.05 32.32 19.27
N GLY A 483 -18.50 31.13 18.81
CA GLY A 483 -19.88 30.68 18.96
C GLY A 483 -20.89 31.61 18.27
N THR A 484 -21.51 32.51 19.05
CA THR A 484 -22.42 33.57 18.57
C THR A 484 -21.78 34.96 18.49
N GLY A 485 -20.54 35.10 18.95
CA GLY A 485 -19.82 36.37 19.17
C GLY A 485 -19.20 36.38 20.58
N TYR A 486 -17.99 36.93 20.70
CA TYR A 486 -17.34 37.16 22.01
C TYR A 486 -17.98 38.34 22.75
N ASP A 487 -18.11 38.23 24.08
CA ASP A 487 -18.71 39.26 24.95
C ASP A 487 -17.76 40.46 25.15
N LEU A 488 -17.69 41.31 24.13
CA LEU A 488 -16.87 42.52 24.07
C LEU A 488 -17.75 43.77 23.96
N PRO A 489 -17.53 44.84 24.77
CA PRO A 489 -18.43 46.00 24.76
C PRO A 489 -18.42 46.75 23.41
N PRO A 490 -19.57 46.86 22.70
CA PRO A 490 -19.64 47.42 21.35
C PRO A 490 -19.29 48.91 21.31
N GLU A 491 -19.53 49.66 22.39
CA GLU A 491 -19.12 51.06 22.51
C GLU A 491 -17.59 51.25 22.58
N LYS A 492 -16.83 50.15 22.68
CA LYS A 492 -15.36 50.12 22.66
C LYS A 492 -14.79 49.51 21.37
N TYR A 493 -15.61 49.22 20.35
CA TYR A 493 -15.20 48.50 19.13
C TYR A 493 -13.86 48.95 18.51
N ASN A 494 -13.60 50.26 18.44
CA ASN A 494 -12.33 50.80 17.92
C ASN A 494 -11.07 50.39 18.72
N ARG A 495 -11.21 49.80 19.91
CA ARG A 495 -10.12 49.24 20.74
C ARG A 495 -9.87 47.75 20.52
N TRP A 496 -10.81 47.00 19.93
CA TRP A 496 -10.76 45.54 19.87
C TRP A 496 -11.10 44.94 18.50
N LYS A 497 -11.49 45.76 17.52
CA LYS A 497 -11.68 45.35 16.11
C LYS A 497 -10.42 44.75 15.44
N GLU A 498 -9.24 45.01 16.01
CA GLU A 498 -7.96 44.41 15.65
C GLU A 498 -7.36 43.80 16.93
N VAL A 499 -7.00 42.52 16.90
CA VAL A 499 -6.53 41.78 18.08
C VAL A 499 -5.20 41.08 17.76
N ILE A 500 -4.28 41.07 18.73
CA ILE A 500 -3.02 40.30 18.70
C ILE A 500 -2.96 39.39 19.92
N ILE A 501 -2.83 38.07 19.69
CA ILE A 501 -2.89 37.02 20.72
C ILE A 501 -1.67 36.10 20.60
N ASP A 502 -1.02 35.84 21.73
CA ASP A 502 0.06 34.87 21.87
C ASP A 502 -0.48 33.54 22.40
N PHE A 503 -0.48 32.51 21.56
CA PHE A 503 -0.77 31.14 21.97
C PHE A 503 0.53 30.47 22.42
N ARG A 504 0.61 30.09 23.71
CA ARG A 504 1.82 29.56 24.34
C ARG A 504 1.55 28.18 24.96
N PRO A 505 2.59 27.37 25.26
CA PRO A 505 2.44 26.08 25.92
C PRO A 505 1.80 26.15 27.32
N ASP A 506 1.92 27.29 28.01
CA ASP A 506 1.40 27.56 29.35
C ASP A 506 0.08 28.35 29.37
N GLY A 507 -0.52 28.64 28.20
CA GLY A 507 -1.83 29.30 28.08
C GLY A 507 -1.90 30.37 27.00
N VAL A 508 -3.06 31.03 26.90
CA VAL A 508 -3.31 32.11 25.93
C VAL A 508 -3.01 33.46 26.56
N GLY A 509 -2.21 34.31 25.89
CA GLY A 509 -1.91 35.69 26.30
C GLY A 509 -2.36 36.70 25.26
N MET A 510 -2.60 37.96 25.66
CA MET A 510 -2.96 39.05 24.75
C MET A 510 -2.07 40.26 24.99
N GLN A 511 -1.67 40.91 23.90
CA GLN A 511 -0.82 42.11 23.92
C GLN A 511 -1.63 43.39 24.26
#